data_AF-A0AAW6RAV6-F1
#
_entry.id   AF-A0AAW6RAV6-F1
#
_cell.length_a   1.000
_cell.length_b   1.000
_cell.length_c   1.000
_cell.angle_alpha   90.00
_cell.angle_beta   90.00
_cell.angle_gamma   90.00
#
_symmetry.space_group_name_H-M   'P 1'
#
loop_
_entity.id
_entity.type
_entity.pdbx_description
1 polymer ?
#
loop_
_entity_poly.entity_id
_entity_poly.type
_entity_poly.pdbx_seq_one_letter_code
_entity_poly.pdbx_strand_id
1 'polypeptide(L)'
;MNARRALCAGLAAVAVLVGGAGVLTPAANAAPASRCAPASTPETKQRLSELTDPSEIKTFDDARSTISDLRSELSKANNYLGTFPIAFDNILELVGPSIESGIYEDPEWASDLAVEVVRLYVGNLHEYVIGGKPQAHWAQAFALTTACDRSPGRVLLGQIFAHLLVDFPYALENIDTTVGHTRDFYTFGGALVDATPAIVKDVKSTYGVDLGPLFTAWFVGDLIGDSQATTLLFQSTRTAALVNSFGLQNPATRGVTVAEINALFQTSNVALDVMEKLGQI
;
A
#
# COMPACT_ATOMS: atom_id res chain seq x y z
N MET A 1 -21.19 35.52 29.29
CA MET A 1 -20.15 34.79 30.05
C MET A 1 -20.47 33.31 29.94
N ASN A 2 -20.24 32.67 28.79
CA ASN A 2 -19.00 32.03 28.32
C ASN A 2 -18.49 30.91 29.24
N ALA A 3 -19.01 29.70 29.01
CA ALA A 3 -18.32 28.45 29.31
C ALA A 3 -18.39 27.57 28.06
N ARG A 4 -17.46 27.80 27.12
CA ARG A 4 -17.19 26.89 26.00
C ARG A 4 -16.66 25.59 26.58
N ARG A 5 -17.44 24.52 26.48
CA ARG A 5 -16.97 23.14 26.69
C ARG A 5 -16.00 22.82 25.56
N ALA A 6 -14.72 22.74 25.92
CA ALA A 6 -13.68 22.13 25.11
C ALA A 6 -14.02 20.63 24.98
N LEU A 7 -14.46 20.21 23.80
CA LEU A 7 -14.38 18.81 23.41
C LEU A 7 -12.90 18.54 23.11
N CYS A 8 -12.28 17.71 23.95
CA CYS A 8 -10.92 17.26 23.78
C CYS A 8 -10.81 16.50 22.46
N ALA A 9 -10.03 17.04 21.53
CA ALA A 9 -9.51 16.30 20.40
C ALA A 9 -8.58 15.21 20.96
N GLY A 10 -9.00 13.95 20.85
CA GLY A 10 -8.13 12.81 21.05
C GLY A 10 -7.15 12.74 19.88
N LEU A 11 -6.02 13.46 20.00
CA LEU A 11 -4.83 13.23 19.19
C LEU A 11 -4.27 11.87 19.62
N ALA A 12 -4.69 10.80 18.93
CA ALA A 12 -4.01 9.52 18.98
C ALA A 12 -2.75 9.66 18.13
N ALA A 13 -1.72 10.30 18.67
CA ALA A 13 -0.40 10.30 18.07
C ALA A 13 0.13 8.86 18.06
N VAL A 14 -0.12 8.13 16.97
CA VAL A 14 0.56 6.87 16.70
C VAL A 14 1.97 7.23 16.27
N ALA A 15 2.82 7.50 17.26
CA ALA A 15 4.25 7.42 17.10
C ALA A 15 4.58 5.95 16.85
N VAL A 16 4.58 5.54 15.57
CA VAL A 16 5.17 4.25 15.18
C VAL A 16 6.64 4.36 15.54
N LEU A 17 6.99 3.68 16.63
CA LEU A 17 8.33 3.55 17.17
C LEU A 17 9.23 2.98 16.08
N VAL A 18 10.05 3.85 15.47
CA VAL A 18 11.35 3.48 14.90
C VAL A 18 12.22 3.09 16.11
N GLY A 19 12.05 1.86 16.58
CA GLY A 19 12.62 1.44 17.86
C GLY A 19 12.75 -0.07 18.01
N GLY A 20 12.86 -0.80 16.90
CA GLY A 20 13.24 -2.21 16.90
C GLY A 20 14.58 -2.34 16.22
N ALA A 21 15.67 -1.99 16.90
CA ALA A 21 17.03 -2.36 16.50
C ALA A 21 17.24 -3.87 16.75
N GLY A 22 16.44 -4.70 16.09
CA GLY A 22 16.82 -6.08 15.83
C GLY A 22 17.93 -6.04 14.79
N VAL A 23 18.98 -6.82 14.98
CA VAL A 23 20.03 -7.01 13.98
C VAL A 23 19.40 -7.76 12.82
N LEU A 24 18.74 -7.05 11.91
CA LEU A 24 18.37 -7.57 10.61
C LEU A 24 19.68 -7.87 9.90
N THR A 25 19.91 -9.14 9.58
CA THR A 25 20.99 -9.53 8.67
C THR A 25 20.80 -8.72 7.38
N PRO A 26 21.84 -8.04 6.87
CA PRO A 26 21.72 -7.24 5.66
C PRO A 26 21.14 -8.12 4.56
N ALA A 27 20.01 -7.68 3.98
CA ALA A 27 19.53 -8.26 2.74
C ALA A 27 20.62 -7.99 1.70
N ALA A 28 20.90 -8.96 0.81
CA ALA A 28 21.87 -8.74 -0.24
C ALA A 28 21.46 -7.50 -1.04
N ASN A 29 22.21 -6.40 -0.89
CA ASN A 29 21.98 -5.18 -1.66
C ASN A 29 22.02 -5.57 -3.14
N ALA A 30 20.87 -5.50 -3.82
CA ALA A 30 20.87 -5.59 -5.27
C ALA A 30 21.75 -4.45 -5.80
N ALA A 31 22.74 -4.78 -6.64
CA ALA A 31 23.55 -3.76 -7.27
C ALA A 31 22.65 -2.76 -8.03
N PRO A 32 22.98 -1.46 -8.05
CA PRO A 32 22.20 -0.46 -8.78
C PRO A 32 21.90 -0.93 -10.21
N ALA A 33 20.64 -0.86 -10.62
CA ALA A 33 20.26 -1.29 -11.96
C ALA A 33 20.75 -0.26 -12.98
N SER A 34 21.31 -0.72 -14.10
CA SER A 34 21.66 0.17 -15.21
C SER A 34 20.42 0.70 -15.96
N ARG A 35 19.27 0.03 -15.79
CA ARG A 35 17.95 0.43 -16.30
C ARG A 35 16.85 -0.05 -15.36
N CYS A 36 15.98 0.86 -14.95
CA CYS A 36 14.84 0.61 -14.07
C CYS A 36 13.52 1.17 -14.63
N ALA A 37 13.59 1.94 -15.72
CA ALA A 37 12.43 2.43 -16.47
C ALA A 37 12.71 2.21 -17.96
N PRO A 38 12.11 1.19 -18.61
CA PRO A 38 12.34 0.97 -20.03
C PRO A 38 11.80 2.13 -20.86
N ALA A 39 12.40 2.38 -22.02
CA ALA A 39 11.88 3.38 -22.95
C ALA A 39 10.46 2.97 -23.38
N SER A 40 9.49 3.86 -23.19
CA SER A 40 8.11 3.60 -23.59
C SER A 40 7.94 3.86 -25.09
N THR A 41 7.34 2.90 -25.81
CA THR A 41 6.90 3.11 -27.20
C THR A 41 5.50 3.75 -27.23
N PRO A 42 5.07 4.34 -28.36
CA PRO A 42 3.70 4.82 -28.52
C PRO A 42 2.66 3.73 -28.24
N GLU A 43 2.91 2.50 -28.68
CA GLU A 43 2.02 1.35 -28.50
C GLU A 43 1.91 0.98 -27.02
N THR A 44 3.04 0.91 -26.29
CA THR A 44 3.01 0.66 -24.84
C THR A 44 2.32 1.79 -24.09
N LYS A 45 2.51 3.06 -24.49
CA LYS A 45 1.79 4.19 -23.86
C LYS A 45 0.28 4.08 -24.07
N GLN A 46 -0.14 3.80 -25.30
CA GLN A 46 -1.55 3.63 -25.61
C GLN A 46 -2.15 2.47 -24.80
N ARG A 47 -1.51 1.30 -24.83
CA ARG A 47 -1.96 0.11 -24.09
C ARG A 47 -2.07 0.41 -22.59
N LEU A 48 -1.06 1.04 -21.99
CA LEU A 48 -1.11 1.40 -20.58
C LEU A 48 -2.18 2.46 -20.29
N SER A 49 -2.40 3.42 -21.18
CA SER A 49 -3.46 4.43 -20.99
C SER A 49 -4.86 3.80 -20.97
N GLU A 50 -5.12 2.83 -21.86
CA GLU A 50 -6.37 2.07 -21.90
C GLU A 50 -6.52 1.19 -20.66
N LEU A 51 -5.46 0.45 -20.31
CA LEU A 51 -5.47 -0.46 -19.16
C LEU A 51 -5.62 0.26 -17.81
N THR A 52 -5.20 1.52 -17.76
CA THR A 52 -5.27 2.32 -16.52
C THR A 52 -6.49 3.23 -16.47
N ASP A 53 -7.43 3.17 -17.41
CA ASP A 53 -8.66 3.97 -17.31
C ASP A 53 -9.48 3.54 -16.08
N PRO A 54 -9.61 4.38 -15.02
CA PRO A 54 -10.31 3.99 -13.80
C PRO A 54 -11.84 3.90 -14.00
N SER A 55 -12.38 4.40 -15.12
CA SER A 55 -13.81 4.30 -15.43
C SER A 55 -14.23 2.88 -15.83
N GLU A 56 -13.27 2.04 -16.22
CA GLU A 56 -13.50 0.64 -16.56
C GLU A 56 -13.55 -0.28 -15.33
N ILE A 57 -13.15 0.19 -14.15
CA ILE A 57 -13.09 -0.61 -12.92
C ILE A 57 -14.39 -0.44 -12.12
N LYS A 58 -15.36 -1.32 -12.35
CA LYS A 58 -16.70 -1.23 -11.73
C LYS A 58 -16.97 -2.36 -10.75
N THR A 59 -16.33 -3.51 -10.97
CA THR A 59 -16.50 -4.72 -10.18
C THR A 59 -15.16 -5.22 -9.67
N PHE A 60 -15.20 -6.14 -8.70
CA PHE A 60 -13.99 -6.81 -8.22
C PHE A 60 -13.27 -7.59 -9.33
N ASP A 61 -14.01 -8.19 -10.26
CA ASP A 61 -13.42 -8.88 -11.41
C ASP A 61 -12.71 -7.93 -12.36
N ASP A 62 -13.26 -6.73 -12.63
CA ASP A 62 -12.57 -5.70 -13.40
C ASP A 62 -11.26 -5.30 -12.69
N ALA A 63 -11.35 -5.05 -11.38
CA ALA A 63 -10.20 -4.65 -10.56
C ALA A 63 -9.08 -5.70 -10.60
N ARG A 64 -9.43 -6.98 -10.40
CA ARG A 64 -8.49 -8.11 -10.47
C ARG A 64 -7.89 -8.26 -11.85
N SER A 65 -8.71 -8.18 -12.91
CA SER A 65 -8.22 -8.29 -14.29
C SER A 65 -7.26 -7.15 -14.63
N THR A 66 -7.59 -5.91 -14.26
CA THR A 66 -6.73 -4.74 -14.50
C THR A 66 -5.38 -4.88 -13.82
N ILE A 67 -5.35 -5.30 -12.55
CA ILE A 67 -4.09 -5.47 -11.81
C ILE A 67 -3.25 -6.63 -12.38
N SER A 68 -3.87 -7.77 -12.72
CA SER A 68 -3.20 -8.90 -13.37
C SER A 68 -2.57 -8.49 -14.71
N ASP A 69 -3.31 -7.75 -15.54
CA ASP A 69 -2.81 -7.24 -16.81
C ASP A 69 -1.66 -6.24 -16.60
N LEU A 70 -1.76 -5.34 -15.61
CA LEU A 70 -0.69 -4.40 -15.26
C LEU A 70 0.56 -5.14 -14.80
N ARG A 71 0.40 -6.20 -14.00
CA ARG A 71 1.50 -7.06 -13.59
C ARG A 71 2.19 -7.67 -14.81
N SER A 72 1.43 -8.24 -15.75
CA SER A 72 1.96 -8.83 -16.98
C SER A 72 2.77 -7.84 -17.81
N GLU A 73 2.26 -6.61 -17.97
CA GLU A 73 2.91 -5.58 -18.78
C GLU A 73 4.18 -5.00 -18.12
N LEU A 74 4.12 -4.79 -16.80
CA LEU A 74 5.09 -3.98 -16.08
C LEU A 74 6.15 -4.78 -15.31
N SER A 75 5.89 -6.02 -14.92
CA SER A 75 6.75 -6.80 -14.00
C SER A 75 7.97 -7.40 -14.69
N LYS A 76 8.92 -6.54 -15.05
CA LYS A 76 10.18 -6.91 -15.70
C LYS A 76 11.33 -6.44 -14.81
N ALA A 77 12.43 -7.19 -14.77
CA ALA A 77 13.59 -6.88 -13.92
C ALA A 77 14.12 -5.43 -14.09
N ASN A 78 13.96 -4.86 -15.28
CA ASN A 78 14.38 -3.50 -15.63
C ASN A 78 13.24 -2.46 -15.63
N ASN A 79 12.08 -2.78 -15.05
CA ASN A 79 10.91 -1.89 -14.96
C ASN A 79 10.36 -1.88 -13.53
N TYR A 80 10.73 -0.87 -12.76
CA TYR A 80 10.37 -0.73 -11.35
C TYR A 80 8.91 -0.28 -11.15
N LEU A 81 8.25 0.22 -12.20
CA LEU A 81 6.81 0.50 -12.15
C LEU A 81 5.98 -0.76 -11.89
N GLY A 82 6.52 -1.95 -12.23
CA GLY A 82 5.90 -3.25 -11.99
C GLY A 82 6.05 -3.80 -10.57
N THR A 83 6.81 -3.15 -9.68
CA THR A 83 7.02 -3.67 -8.32
C THR A 83 5.71 -3.74 -7.53
N PHE A 84 4.90 -2.69 -7.55
CA PHE A 84 3.60 -2.67 -6.87
C PHE A 84 2.53 -3.59 -7.50
N PRO A 85 2.34 -3.65 -8.84
CA PRO A 85 1.45 -4.64 -9.46
C PRO A 85 1.70 -6.09 -9.04
N ILE A 86 2.96 -6.52 -8.86
CA ILE A 86 3.25 -7.87 -8.33
C ILE A 86 2.63 -8.06 -6.94
N ALA A 87 2.85 -7.10 -6.04
CA ALA A 87 2.35 -7.19 -4.68
C ALA A 87 0.82 -7.16 -4.64
N PHE A 88 0.21 -6.27 -5.43
CA PHE A 88 -1.22 -6.07 -5.43
C PHE A 88 -1.97 -7.26 -6.04
N ASP A 89 -1.46 -7.83 -7.13
CA ASP A 89 -2.05 -9.01 -7.77
C ASP A 89 -2.09 -10.22 -6.82
N ASN A 90 -0.97 -10.51 -6.14
CA ASN A 90 -0.90 -11.57 -5.12
C ASN A 90 -1.90 -11.37 -3.97
N ILE A 91 -2.22 -10.12 -3.60
CA ILE A 91 -3.25 -9.82 -2.60
C ILE A 91 -4.65 -10.11 -3.18
N LEU A 92 -4.94 -9.64 -4.39
CA LEU A 92 -6.25 -9.82 -5.01
C LEU A 92 -6.59 -11.29 -5.32
N GLU A 93 -5.57 -12.12 -5.59
CA GLU A 93 -5.73 -13.58 -5.71
C GLU A 93 -6.32 -14.23 -4.46
N LEU A 94 -6.10 -13.65 -3.27
CA LEU A 94 -6.65 -14.14 -2.00
C LEU A 94 -7.92 -13.40 -1.56
N VAL A 95 -8.05 -12.12 -1.90
CA VAL A 95 -9.22 -11.32 -1.53
C VAL A 95 -10.50 -11.88 -2.17
N GLY A 96 -10.49 -12.24 -3.46
CA GLY A 96 -11.66 -12.80 -4.14
C GLY A 96 -12.22 -14.04 -3.45
N PRO A 97 -11.43 -15.11 -3.28
CA PRO A 97 -11.83 -16.30 -2.53
C PRO A 97 -12.28 -15.99 -1.09
N SER A 98 -11.66 -15.00 -0.43
CA SER A 98 -12.09 -14.59 0.90
C SER A 98 -13.52 -14.04 0.90
N ILE A 99 -13.89 -13.20 -0.10
CA ILE A 99 -15.23 -12.61 -0.22
C ILE A 99 -16.26 -13.72 -0.48
N GLU A 100 -15.94 -14.64 -1.38
CA GLU A 100 -16.81 -15.77 -1.75
C GLU A 100 -17.02 -16.77 -0.61
N SER A 101 -16.08 -16.85 0.34
CA SER A 101 -16.14 -17.82 1.43
C SER A 101 -17.24 -17.56 2.48
N GLY A 102 -17.87 -16.37 2.46
CA GLY A 102 -18.92 -16.00 3.40
C GLY A 102 -18.43 -15.67 4.82
N ILE A 103 -17.15 -15.34 4.98
CA ILE A 103 -16.55 -14.97 6.28
C ILE A 103 -16.85 -13.53 6.72
N TYR A 104 -17.31 -12.68 5.80
CA TYR A 104 -17.68 -11.29 6.06
C TYR A 104 -19.15 -11.17 6.47
N GLU A 105 -19.43 -10.28 7.42
CA GLU A 105 -20.81 -9.91 7.77
C GLU A 105 -21.46 -9.08 6.66
N ASP A 106 -20.66 -8.24 5.99
CA ASP A 106 -21.00 -7.45 4.82
C ASP A 106 -20.01 -7.74 3.67
N PRO A 107 -20.29 -8.75 2.82
CA PRO A 107 -19.43 -9.08 1.67
C PRO A 107 -19.47 -8.02 0.57
N GLU A 108 -20.53 -7.20 0.50
CA GLU A 108 -20.62 -6.08 -0.46
C GLU A 108 -19.62 -4.99 -0.07
N TRP A 109 -19.56 -4.61 1.22
CA TRP A 109 -18.54 -3.69 1.74
C TRP A 109 -17.11 -4.19 1.45
N ALA A 110 -16.83 -5.48 1.63
CA ALA A 110 -15.52 -6.05 1.35
C ALA A 110 -15.16 -5.98 -0.15
N SER A 111 -16.14 -6.21 -1.03
CA SER A 111 -15.99 -6.05 -2.48
C SER A 111 -15.76 -4.58 -2.87
N ASP A 112 -16.55 -3.67 -2.34
CA ASP A 112 -16.43 -2.23 -2.60
C ASP A 112 -15.07 -1.69 -2.15
N LEU A 113 -14.60 -2.12 -0.98
CA LEU A 113 -13.26 -1.77 -0.50
C LEU A 113 -12.18 -2.25 -1.47
N ALA A 114 -12.26 -3.49 -1.94
CA ALA A 114 -11.29 -4.06 -2.87
C ALA A 114 -11.29 -3.32 -4.23
N VAL A 115 -12.46 -2.93 -4.72
CA VAL A 115 -12.60 -2.12 -5.95
C VAL A 115 -12.01 -0.72 -5.75
N GLU A 116 -12.34 -0.04 -4.66
CA GLU A 116 -11.96 1.35 -4.45
C GLU A 116 -10.44 1.52 -4.25
N VAL A 117 -9.79 0.60 -3.53
CA VAL A 117 -8.33 0.62 -3.41
C VAL A 117 -7.65 0.46 -4.77
N VAL A 118 -8.17 -0.39 -5.65
CA VAL A 118 -7.63 -0.54 -7.00
C VAL A 118 -7.87 0.74 -7.82
N ARG A 119 -9.08 1.34 -7.75
CA ARG A 119 -9.41 2.58 -8.46
C ARG A 119 -8.47 3.73 -8.09
N LEU A 120 -8.15 3.89 -6.80
CA LEU A 120 -7.23 4.94 -6.34
C LEU A 120 -5.81 4.76 -6.90
N TYR A 121 -5.27 3.54 -6.87
CA TYR A 121 -3.96 3.26 -7.46
C TYR A 121 -3.97 3.46 -8.98
N VAL A 122 -4.93 2.82 -9.67
CA VAL A 122 -5.00 2.82 -11.13
C VAL A 122 -5.25 4.23 -11.68
N GLY A 123 -6.12 5.03 -11.05
CA GLY A 123 -6.34 6.41 -11.44
C GLY A 123 -5.08 7.28 -11.32
N ASN A 124 -4.27 7.08 -10.28
CA ASN A 124 -2.98 7.77 -10.15
C ASN A 124 -1.96 7.28 -11.18
N LEU A 125 -1.93 5.99 -11.47
CA LEU A 125 -1.08 5.42 -12.52
C LEU A 125 -1.48 5.93 -13.91
N HIS A 126 -2.79 6.09 -14.17
CA HIS A 126 -3.31 6.66 -15.41
C HIS A 126 -2.75 8.06 -15.65
N GLU A 127 -2.92 8.94 -14.66
CA GLU A 127 -2.38 10.30 -14.69
C GLU A 127 -0.87 10.29 -14.94
N TYR A 128 -0.12 9.36 -14.36
CA TYR A 128 1.32 9.23 -14.60
C TYR A 128 1.62 8.82 -16.05
N VAL A 129 0.91 7.81 -16.56
CA VAL A 129 1.11 7.24 -17.90
C VAL A 129 0.79 8.24 -19.01
N ILE A 130 -0.28 9.02 -18.85
CA ILE A 130 -0.71 10.02 -19.87
C ILE A 130 0.05 11.35 -19.76
N GLY A 131 0.98 11.49 -18.79
CA GLY A 131 1.71 12.73 -18.52
C GLY A 131 0.88 13.81 -17.83
N GLY A 132 -0.20 13.40 -17.16
CA GLY A 132 -1.04 14.22 -16.30
C GLY A 132 -0.40 14.46 -14.91
N LYS A 133 -1.24 14.60 -13.89
CA LYS A 133 -0.80 14.95 -12.53
C LYS A 133 -1.36 13.97 -11.50
N PRO A 134 -0.61 12.90 -11.17
CA PRO A 134 -0.93 12.06 -10.03
C PRO A 134 -1.01 12.88 -8.75
N GLN A 135 -1.74 12.35 -7.76
CA GLN A 135 -1.76 12.90 -6.41
C GLN A 135 -0.34 12.86 -5.81
N ALA A 136 -0.08 13.76 -4.86
CA ALA A 136 1.29 14.07 -4.43
C ALA A 136 2.07 12.86 -3.86
N HIS A 137 1.42 11.96 -3.13
CA HIS A 137 2.04 10.75 -2.59
C HIS A 137 2.40 9.75 -3.69
N TRP A 138 1.54 9.59 -4.70
CA TRP A 138 1.83 8.75 -5.86
C TRP A 138 2.87 9.37 -6.79
N ALA A 139 2.87 10.69 -6.99
CA ALA A 139 3.93 11.36 -7.73
C ALA A 139 5.32 11.12 -7.10
N GLN A 140 5.40 11.16 -5.76
CA GLN A 140 6.62 10.81 -5.03
C GLN A 140 6.99 9.33 -5.20
N ALA A 141 6.03 8.42 -5.09
CA ALA A 141 6.27 6.99 -5.26
C ALA A 141 6.69 6.64 -6.70
N PHE A 142 6.06 7.22 -7.72
CA PHE A 142 6.42 6.99 -9.13
C PHE A 142 7.78 7.58 -9.49
N ALA A 143 8.21 8.69 -8.88
CA ALA A 143 9.55 9.21 -9.09
C ALA A 143 10.64 8.17 -8.74
N LEU A 144 10.42 7.37 -7.69
CA LEU A 144 11.35 6.30 -7.29
C LEU A 144 11.50 5.21 -8.37
N THR A 145 10.47 4.97 -9.19
CA THR A 145 10.51 3.96 -10.27
C THR A 145 11.48 4.32 -11.39
N THR A 146 11.92 5.58 -11.46
CA THR A 146 12.90 6.08 -12.43
C THR A 146 14.27 6.35 -11.82
N ALA A 147 14.39 6.25 -10.49
CA ALA A 147 15.64 6.43 -9.75
C ALA A 147 16.36 5.09 -9.63
N CYS A 148 17.16 4.74 -10.65
CA CYS A 148 17.77 3.40 -10.75
C CYS A 148 18.90 3.13 -9.74
N ASP A 149 19.27 4.15 -8.97
CA ASP A 149 20.15 4.05 -7.81
C ASP A 149 19.42 3.57 -6.54
N ARG A 150 18.08 3.52 -6.56
CA ARG A 150 17.24 2.99 -5.48
C ARG A 150 17.05 1.49 -5.62
N SER A 151 16.90 0.80 -4.48
CA SER A 151 16.62 -0.64 -4.49
C SER A 151 15.16 -0.91 -4.93
N PRO A 152 14.87 -2.02 -5.63
CA PRO A 152 13.50 -2.44 -5.90
C PRO A 152 12.64 -2.54 -4.63
N GLY A 153 13.24 -2.92 -3.50
CA GLY A 153 12.59 -2.97 -2.19
C GLY A 153 12.11 -1.60 -1.73
N ARG A 154 12.96 -0.58 -1.84
CA ARG A 154 12.60 0.80 -1.51
C ARG A 154 11.51 1.36 -2.41
N VAL A 155 11.55 1.04 -3.70
CA VAL A 155 10.51 1.45 -4.65
C VAL A 155 9.17 0.84 -4.27
N LEU A 156 9.13 -0.48 -4.07
CA LEU A 156 7.92 -1.19 -3.66
C LEU A 156 7.34 -0.61 -2.37
N LEU A 157 8.15 -0.43 -1.34
CA LEU A 157 7.68 0.07 -0.04
C LEU A 157 7.21 1.53 -0.12
N GLY A 158 7.80 2.34 -0.99
CA GLY A 158 7.29 3.69 -1.27
C GLY A 158 5.88 3.65 -1.84
N GLN A 159 5.60 2.72 -2.75
CA GLN A 159 4.27 2.52 -3.32
C GLN A 159 3.29 1.89 -2.31
N ILE A 160 3.73 0.89 -1.54
CA ILE A 160 2.91 0.31 -0.46
C ILE A 160 2.54 1.38 0.57
N PHE A 161 3.46 2.27 0.95
CA PHE A 161 3.15 3.31 1.94
C PHE A 161 2.29 4.43 1.37
N ALA A 162 2.47 4.79 0.10
CA ALA A 162 1.54 5.69 -0.60
C ALA A 162 0.12 5.13 -0.57
N HIS A 163 -0.02 3.83 -0.83
CA HIS A 163 -1.31 3.16 -0.86
C HIS A 163 -1.91 2.93 0.53
N LEU A 164 -1.15 2.32 1.44
CA LEU A 164 -1.64 1.90 2.76
C LEU A 164 -1.84 3.08 3.73
N LEU A 165 -1.00 4.11 3.67
CA LEU A 165 -1.06 5.23 4.61
C LEU A 165 -1.95 6.37 4.10
N VAL A 166 -2.06 6.54 2.78
CA VAL A 166 -2.80 7.65 2.17
C VAL A 166 -4.06 7.16 1.49
N ASP A 167 -3.97 6.32 0.45
CA ASP A 167 -5.17 5.86 -0.28
C ASP A 167 -6.14 5.11 0.63
N PHE A 168 -5.65 4.22 1.50
CA PHE A 168 -6.52 3.31 2.26
C PHE A 168 -7.50 4.04 3.20
N PRO A 169 -7.10 5.05 4.00
CA PRO A 169 -8.07 5.90 4.70
C PRO A 169 -9.12 6.56 3.79
N TYR A 170 -8.71 7.03 2.60
CA TYR A 170 -9.63 7.64 1.64
C TYR A 170 -10.55 6.61 0.98
N ALA A 171 -10.07 5.40 0.69
CA ALA A 171 -10.90 4.31 0.18
C ALA A 171 -12.01 3.98 1.17
N LEU A 172 -11.66 3.85 2.45
CA LEU A 172 -12.63 3.61 3.52
C LEU A 172 -13.62 4.77 3.69
N GLU A 173 -13.19 6.02 3.52
CA GLU A 173 -14.08 7.18 3.46
C GLU A 173 -15.01 7.11 2.24
N ASN A 174 -14.49 6.83 1.04
CA ASN A 174 -15.24 6.87 -0.22
C ASN A 174 -16.34 5.80 -0.30
N ILE A 175 -16.19 4.68 0.41
CA ILE A 175 -17.21 3.63 0.52
C ILE A 175 -18.07 3.76 1.79
N ASP A 176 -18.04 4.92 2.44
CA ASP A 176 -18.84 5.22 3.64
C ASP A 176 -18.64 4.20 4.78
N THR A 177 -17.39 3.78 5.01
CA THR A 177 -17.08 2.80 6.08
C THR A 177 -17.53 3.33 7.44
N THR A 178 -18.34 2.53 8.15
CA THR A 178 -18.81 2.85 9.50
C THR A 178 -18.13 2.00 10.57
N VAL A 179 -18.36 2.33 11.84
CA VAL A 179 -17.92 1.50 12.97
C VAL A 179 -18.49 0.08 12.89
N GLY A 180 -19.65 -0.11 12.26
CA GLY A 180 -20.26 -1.43 12.04
C GLY A 180 -19.37 -2.37 11.21
N HIS A 181 -18.57 -1.84 10.28
CA HIS A 181 -17.70 -2.65 9.41
C HIS A 181 -16.35 -2.98 10.06
N THR A 182 -16.11 -2.59 11.31
CA THR A 182 -14.80 -2.79 11.98
C THR A 182 -14.38 -4.25 12.02
N ARG A 183 -15.33 -5.17 12.20
CA ARG A 183 -15.02 -6.61 12.22
C ARG A 183 -14.56 -7.09 10.84
N ASP A 184 -15.33 -6.79 9.80
CA ASP A 184 -14.99 -7.14 8.43
C ASP A 184 -13.69 -6.49 7.98
N PHE A 185 -13.39 -5.28 8.46
CA PHE A 185 -12.09 -4.65 8.27
C PHE A 185 -10.94 -5.50 8.81
N TYR A 186 -11.05 -6.05 10.02
CA TYR A 186 -9.98 -6.92 10.52
C TYR A 186 -9.94 -8.27 9.80
N THR A 187 -11.10 -8.84 9.44
CA THR A 187 -11.20 -10.06 8.61
C THR A 187 -10.49 -9.87 7.26
N PHE A 188 -10.74 -8.75 6.57
CA PHE A 188 -10.14 -8.42 5.28
C PHE A 188 -8.61 -8.37 5.35
N GLY A 189 -8.07 -7.93 6.49
CA GLY A 189 -6.63 -7.88 6.71
C GLY A 189 -5.94 -9.23 6.73
N GLY A 190 -6.67 -10.32 7.00
CA GLY A 190 -6.14 -11.68 7.00
C GLY A 190 -5.58 -12.07 5.63
N ALA A 191 -6.36 -11.85 4.57
CA ALA A 191 -5.96 -12.15 3.20
C ALA A 191 -4.67 -11.42 2.77
N LEU A 192 -4.45 -10.19 3.26
CA LEU A 192 -3.24 -9.42 2.98
C LEU A 192 -2.01 -10.03 3.65
N VAL A 193 -2.14 -10.50 4.89
CA VAL A 193 -1.05 -11.21 5.59
C VAL A 193 -0.71 -12.50 4.86
N ASP A 194 -1.73 -13.26 4.46
CA ASP A 194 -1.58 -14.55 3.80
C ASP A 194 -0.91 -14.45 2.41
N ALA A 195 -1.02 -13.30 1.73
CA ALA A 195 -0.36 -13.05 0.44
C ALA A 195 1.16 -12.86 0.57
N THR A 196 1.66 -12.52 1.77
CA THR A 196 3.07 -12.13 2.01
C THR A 196 4.10 -13.10 1.42
N PRO A 197 4.00 -14.44 1.63
CA PRO A 197 4.99 -15.37 1.08
C PRO A 197 5.07 -15.34 -0.45
N ALA A 198 3.94 -15.15 -1.13
CA ALA A 198 3.87 -15.09 -2.59
C ALA A 198 4.47 -13.77 -3.12
N ILE A 199 4.17 -12.65 -2.45
CA ILE A 199 4.79 -11.34 -2.76
C ILE A 199 6.32 -11.42 -2.66
N VAL A 200 6.85 -11.94 -1.55
CA VAL A 200 8.30 -12.08 -1.32
C VAL A 200 8.94 -12.93 -2.42
N LYS A 201 8.32 -14.07 -2.74
CA LYS A 201 8.81 -14.98 -3.78
C LYS A 201 8.86 -14.30 -5.15
N ASP A 202 7.79 -13.61 -5.55
CA ASP A 202 7.66 -13.05 -6.89
C ASP A 202 8.52 -11.80 -7.08
N VAL A 203 8.63 -10.95 -6.05
CA VAL A 203 9.56 -9.80 -6.06
C VAL A 203 11.01 -10.30 -6.15
N LYS A 204 11.38 -11.32 -5.36
CA LYS A 204 12.72 -11.91 -5.43
C LYS A 204 13.00 -12.53 -6.80
N SER A 205 12.03 -13.23 -7.37
CA SER A 205 12.16 -13.83 -8.70
C SER A 205 12.29 -12.80 -9.82
N THR A 206 11.62 -11.65 -9.70
CA THR A 206 11.55 -10.64 -10.77
C THR A 206 12.68 -9.62 -10.65
N TYR A 207 12.99 -9.18 -9.43
CA TYR A 207 13.89 -8.06 -9.15
C TYR A 207 15.14 -8.46 -8.38
N GLY A 208 15.26 -9.72 -7.94
CA GLY A 208 16.44 -10.23 -7.24
C GLY A 208 16.57 -9.75 -5.78
N VAL A 209 15.58 -9.04 -5.24
CA VAL A 209 15.59 -8.53 -3.86
C VAL A 209 14.78 -9.45 -2.96
N ASP A 210 15.40 -9.91 -1.87
CA ASP A 210 14.72 -10.72 -0.86
C ASP A 210 14.13 -9.81 0.23
N LEU A 211 12.81 -9.60 0.15
CA LEU A 211 12.06 -8.84 1.15
C LEU A 211 11.54 -9.70 2.30
N GLY A 212 11.88 -11.00 2.31
CA GLY A 212 11.44 -11.96 3.33
C GLY A 212 11.70 -11.46 4.75
N PRO A 213 12.93 -11.08 5.12
CA PRO A 213 13.21 -10.60 6.48
C PRO A 213 12.37 -9.39 6.89
N LEU A 214 12.17 -8.43 5.99
CA LEU A 214 11.33 -7.26 6.27
C LEU A 214 9.87 -7.64 6.43
N PHE A 215 9.32 -8.37 5.46
CA PHE A 215 7.90 -8.74 5.49
C PHE A 215 7.61 -9.71 6.63
N THR A 216 8.54 -10.59 6.98
CA THR A 216 8.46 -11.37 8.22
C THR A 216 8.41 -10.43 9.41
N ALA A 217 9.34 -9.48 9.57
CA ALA A 217 9.28 -8.53 10.68
C ALA A 217 7.99 -7.68 10.72
N TRP A 218 7.43 -7.33 9.56
CA TRP A 218 6.27 -6.45 9.43
C TRP A 218 4.91 -7.15 9.54
N PHE A 219 4.77 -8.36 8.96
CA PHE A 219 3.52 -9.11 8.85
C PHE A 219 3.44 -10.36 9.73
N VAL A 220 4.57 -11.05 9.97
CA VAL A 220 4.58 -12.42 10.53
C VAL A 220 5.20 -12.47 11.94
N GLY A 221 6.17 -11.61 12.20
CA GLY A 221 7.00 -11.59 13.40
C GLY A 221 8.05 -12.67 13.47
N ASP A 222 9.30 -12.29 13.72
CA ASP A 222 10.25 -13.24 14.30
C ASP A 222 11.36 -12.52 15.07
N LEU A 223 11.07 -12.11 16.32
CA LEU A 223 12.05 -11.72 17.33
C LEU A 223 11.42 -11.97 18.70
N ILE A 224 11.54 -13.21 19.19
CA ILE A 224 11.26 -13.66 20.57
C ILE A 224 9.76 -13.90 20.89
N GLY A 225 9.29 -15.12 20.61
CA GLY A 225 8.32 -15.87 21.41
C GLY A 225 7.08 -15.14 21.93
N ASP A 226 6.13 -14.81 21.05
CA ASP A 226 4.68 -14.95 21.26
C ASP A 226 4.00 -14.50 19.96
N SER A 227 3.28 -15.40 19.28
CA SER A 227 2.70 -15.19 17.94
C SER A 227 1.62 -14.09 17.87
N GLN A 228 1.31 -13.42 18.98
CA GLN A 228 0.30 -12.36 19.07
C GLN A 228 0.90 -10.95 19.04
N ALA A 229 2.19 -10.77 19.32
CA ALA A 229 2.81 -9.44 19.39
C ALA A 229 3.15 -8.84 18.01
N THR A 230 3.00 -9.59 16.93
CA THR A 230 3.75 -9.39 15.68
C THR A 230 2.93 -9.14 14.42
N THR A 231 1.66 -9.57 14.37
CA THR A 231 0.65 -8.95 13.48
C THR A 231 0.40 -7.49 13.88
N LEU A 232 0.89 -7.06 15.05
CA LEU A 232 0.64 -5.76 15.64
C LEU A 232 1.11 -4.59 14.78
N LEU A 233 2.27 -4.66 14.13
CA LEU A 233 2.76 -3.50 13.35
C LEU A 233 1.88 -3.27 12.13
N PHE A 234 1.70 -4.28 11.29
CA PHE A 234 0.79 -4.20 10.14
C PHE A 234 -0.65 -3.85 10.56
N GLN A 235 -1.19 -4.53 11.58
CA GLN A 235 -2.53 -4.21 12.07
C GLN A 235 -2.61 -2.81 12.68
N SER A 236 -1.57 -2.32 13.36
CA SER A 236 -1.57 -0.94 13.88
C SER A 236 -1.63 0.08 12.75
N THR A 237 -0.91 -0.17 11.65
CA THR A 237 -0.99 0.69 10.46
C THR A 237 -2.40 0.67 9.86
N ARG A 238 -3.02 -0.50 9.76
CA ARG A 238 -4.40 -0.64 9.27
C ARG A 238 -5.41 0.00 10.22
N THR A 239 -5.30 -0.21 11.53
CA THR A 239 -6.14 0.43 12.53
C THR A 239 -6.00 1.96 12.47
N ALA A 240 -4.79 2.48 12.26
CA ALA A 240 -4.59 3.91 12.05
C ALA A 240 -5.32 4.39 10.78
N ALA A 241 -5.29 3.62 9.68
CA ALA A 241 -6.06 3.94 8.48
C ALA A 241 -7.57 3.96 8.73
N LEU A 242 -8.10 2.99 9.49
CA LEU A 242 -9.52 2.95 9.89
C LEU A 242 -9.90 4.14 10.78
N VAL A 243 -9.07 4.51 11.75
CA VAL A 243 -9.32 5.69 12.60
C VAL A 243 -9.26 6.97 11.77
N ASN A 244 -8.30 7.07 10.85
CA ASN A 244 -8.17 8.19 9.94
C ASN A 244 -9.39 8.30 9.01
N SER A 245 -9.98 7.21 8.54
CA SER A 245 -11.20 7.30 7.72
C SER A 245 -12.36 7.93 8.49
N PHE A 246 -12.57 7.57 9.76
CA PHE A 246 -13.57 8.24 10.61
C PHE A 246 -13.23 9.72 10.85
N GLY A 247 -11.94 10.03 11.02
CA GLY A 247 -11.45 11.40 11.13
C GLY A 247 -11.67 12.24 9.87
N LEU A 248 -11.59 11.62 8.69
CA LEU A 248 -11.83 12.25 7.38
C LEU A 248 -13.33 12.54 7.19
N GLN A 249 -14.19 11.58 7.53
CA GLN A 249 -15.65 11.69 7.43
C GLN A 249 -16.24 12.79 8.34
N ASN A 250 -15.54 13.19 9.40
CA ASN A 250 -16.00 14.23 10.33
C ASN A 250 -15.42 15.63 9.96
N PRO A 251 -16.28 16.62 9.59
CA PRO A 251 -15.82 17.95 9.20
C PRO A 251 -14.98 18.69 10.27
N ALA A 252 -15.22 18.41 11.56
CA ALA A 252 -14.50 19.06 12.65
C ALA A 252 -13.04 18.55 12.79
N THR A 253 -12.76 17.33 12.36
CA THR A 253 -11.44 16.69 12.45
C THR A 253 -10.73 16.56 11.11
N ARG A 254 -11.46 16.61 9.99
CA ARG A 254 -10.94 16.38 8.63
C ARG A 254 -9.60 17.07 8.36
N GLY A 255 -9.50 18.37 8.63
CA GLY A 255 -8.26 19.12 8.38
C GLY A 255 -7.04 18.62 9.16
N VAL A 256 -7.24 18.24 10.42
CA VAL A 256 -6.17 17.67 11.26
C VAL A 256 -5.81 16.26 10.77
N THR A 257 -6.81 15.45 10.44
CA THR A 257 -6.61 14.09 9.90
C THR A 257 -5.82 14.11 8.60
N VAL A 258 -6.14 15.03 7.68
CA VAL A 258 -5.37 15.21 6.43
C VAL A 258 -3.91 15.58 6.73
N ALA A 259 -3.66 16.46 7.70
CA ALA A 259 -2.30 16.81 8.09
C ALA A 259 -1.55 15.61 8.73
N GLU A 260 -2.25 14.80 9.52
CA GLU A 260 -1.70 13.59 10.15
C GLU A 260 -1.34 12.52 9.12
N ILE A 261 -2.22 12.20 8.18
CA ILE A 261 -1.95 11.27 7.06
C ILE A 261 -0.69 11.71 6.30
N ASN A 262 -0.61 12.99 5.96
CA ASN A 262 0.54 13.55 5.25
C ASN A 262 1.83 13.45 6.10
N ALA A 263 1.79 13.80 7.37
CA ALA A 263 2.94 13.72 8.26
C ALA A 263 3.43 12.28 8.45
N LEU A 264 2.49 11.32 8.58
CA LEU A 264 2.78 9.90 8.68
C LEU A 264 3.46 9.39 7.40
N PHE A 265 2.92 9.72 6.22
CA PHE A 265 3.52 9.32 4.94
C PHE A 265 4.93 9.91 4.75
N GLN A 266 5.14 11.19 5.06
CA GLN A 266 6.45 11.83 4.92
C GLN A 266 7.48 11.24 5.89
N THR A 267 7.11 11.08 7.17
CA THR A 267 8.01 10.48 8.18
C THR A 267 8.36 9.04 7.82
N SER A 268 7.39 8.29 7.31
CA SER A 268 7.61 6.89 6.89
C SER A 268 8.55 6.79 5.69
N ASN A 269 8.47 7.72 4.72
CA ASN A 269 9.44 7.77 3.62
C ASN A 269 10.88 8.06 4.09
N VAL A 270 11.05 8.94 5.08
CA VAL A 270 12.36 9.18 5.69
C VAL A 270 12.90 7.91 6.36
N ALA A 271 12.04 7.17 7.07
CA ALA A 271 12.44 5.90 7.69
C ALA A 271 12.87 4.87 6.63
N LEU A 272 12.12 4.74 5.52
CA LEU A 272 12.50 3.86 4.41
C LEU A 272 13.85 4.25 3.79
N ASP A 273 14.11 5.55 3.62
CA ASP A 273 15.42 6.02 3.12
C ASP A 273 16.57 5.66 4.07
N VAL A 274 16.32 5.65 5.39
CA VAL A 274 17.31 5.20 6.39
C VAL A 274 17.51 3.68 6.31
N MET A 275 16.44 2.91 6.20
CA MET A 275 16.51 1.44 6.09
C MET A 275 17.28 1.01 4.84
N GLU A 276 17.04 1.64 3.70
CA GLU A 276 17.78 1.37 2.45
C GLU A 276 19.27 1.69 2.61
N LYS A 277 19.61 2.84 3.22
CA LYS A 277 21.01 3.20 3.51
C LYS A 277 21.72 2.20 4.44
N LEU A 278 20.96 1.53 5.31
CA LEU A 278 21.45 0.49 6.20
C LEU A 278 21.47 -0.91 5.55
N GLY A 279 21.04 -1.05 4.30
CA GLY A 279 20.99 -2.33 3.58
C GLY A 279 19.92 -3.28 4.11
N GLN A 280 18.85 -2.74 4.69
CA GLN A 280 17.72 -3.52 5.18
C GLN A 280 16.63 -3.74 4.13
N ILE A 281 16.65 -2.94 3.04
CA ILE A 281 15.74 -2.99 1.88
C ILE A 281 16.45 -2.57 0.62
#